data_AF-A0A7Y0SD61-F1
#
_entry.id   AF-A0A7Y0SD61-F1
#
_cell.length_a   1.000
_cell.length_b   1.000
_cell.length_c   1.000
_cell.angle_alpha   90.00
_cell.angle_beta   90.00
_cell.angle_gamma   90.00
#
_symmetry.space_group_name_H-M   'P 1'
#
loop_
_entity.id
_entity.type
_entity.pdbx_description
1 polymer ?
#
loop_
_entity_poly.entity_id
_entity_poly.type
_entity_poly.pdbx_seq_one_letter_code
_entity_poly.pdbx_strand_id
1 'polypeptide(L)' 'MVEGRMKKFTGEVSLTGQPFVMEPKKTVAEILKERGASVSTFVRLEVGEGIEKAEGLSFAEEVALAQKG' A
#
# COMPACT_ATOMS: atom_id res chain seq x y z
N MET A 1 -23.67 13.18 -3.69
CA MET A 1 -22.93 11.96 -4.10
C MET A 1 -21.42 12.17 -4.21
N VAL A 2 -20.95 13.29 -4.77
CA VAL A 2 -19.50 13.53 -4.96
C VAL A 2 -18.78 13.85 -3.65
N GLU A 3 -19.29 14.78 -2.84
CA GLU A 3 -18.64 15.19 -1.59
C GLU A 3 -18.39 14.04 -0.61
N GLY A 4 -19.37 13.15 -0.43
CA GLY A 4 -19.21 11.97 0.42
C GLY A 4 -18.12 11.01 -0.08
N ARG A 5 -17.99 10.85 -1.40
CA ARG A 5 -16.91 10.07 -2.02
C ARG A 5 -15.56 10.75 -1.85
N MET A 6 -15.50 12.08 -1.91
CA MET A 6 -14.25 12.82 -1.68
C MET A 6 -13.79 12.75 -0.23
N LYS A 7 -14.72 12.79 0.73
CA LYS A 7 -14.42 12.54 2.15
C LYS A 7 -13.88 11.12 2.37
N LYS A 8 -14.49 10.11 1.73
CA LYS A 8 -14.00 8.73 1.82
C LYS A 8 -12.62 8.58 1.19
N PHE A 9 -12.43 9.12 -0.02
CA PHE A 9 -11.15 9.06 -0.74
C PHE A 9 -10.00 9.65 0.08
N THR A 10 -10.18 10.86 0.61
CA THR A 10 -9.16 11.51 1.44
C THR A 10 -8.88 10.74 2.74
N GLY A 11 -9.90 10.09 3.31
CA GLY A 11 -9.73 9.20 4.47
C GLY A 11 -8.92 7.93 4.17
N GLU A 12 -9.13 7.33 3.00
CA GLU A 12 -8.45 6.08 2.60
C GLU A 12 -6.98 6.30 2.21
N VAL A 13 -6.63 7.47 1.67
CA VAL A 13 -5.25 7.78 1.21
C VAL A 13 -4.38 8.50 2.24
N SER A 14 -4.96 9.01 3.33
CA SER A 14 -4.21 9.72 4.38
C SER A 14 -3.92 8.81 5.57
N LEU A 15 -2.69 8.89 6.11
CA LEU A 15 -2.29 8.11 7.29
C LEU A 15 -3.29 8.29 8.44
N THR A 16 -3.70 9.53 8.70
CA THR A 16 -4.60 9.88 9.81
C THR A 16 -6.04 9.39 9.63
N GLY A 17 -6.51 9.25 8.39
CA GLY A 17 -7.88 8.80 8.10
C GLY A 17 -8.02 7.28 8.05
N GLN A 18 -6.91 6.55 7.92
CA GLN A 18 -6.91 5.10 7.82
C GLN A 18 -7.20 4.42 9.17
N PRO A 19 -7.85 3.24 9.16
CA PRO A 19 -7.97 2.39 10.35
C PRO A 19 -6.58 1.92 10.79
N PHE A 20 -6.36 1.90 12.11
CA PHE A 20 -5.08 1.46 12.66
C PHE A 20 -4.95 -0.07 12.57
N VAL A 21 -3.88 -0.57 11.97
CA VAL A 21 -3.71 -2.02 11.68
C VAL A 21 -3.80 -2.90 12.93
N MET A 22 -3.32 -2.42 14.08
CA MET A 22 -3.38 -3.17 15.35
C MET A 22 -4.73 -3.04 16.06
N GLU A 23 -5.50 -1.99 15.77
CA GLU A 23 -6.86 -1.80 16.29
C GLU A 23 -7.77 -1.17 15.22
N PRO A 24 -8.34 -1.98 14.31
CA PRO A 24 -9.05 -1.48 13.13
C PRO A 24 -10.35 -0.71 13.42
N LYS A 25 -10.80 -0.72 14.69
CA LYS A 25 -11.98 0.03 15.15
C LYS A 25 -11.70 1.53 15.28
N LYS A 26 -10.44 1.91 15.40
CA LYS A 26 -9.99 3.29 15.56
C LYS A 26 -9.12 3.69 14.36
N THR A 27 -9.20 4.96 14.00
CA THR A 27 -8.29 5.57 13.03
C THR A 27 -6.93 5.85 13.65
N VAL A 28 -5.89 5.98 12.83
CA VAL A 28 -4.55 6.40 13.31
C VAL A 28 -4.62 7.76 14.01
N ALA A 29 -5.47 8.69 13.55
CA ALA A 29 -5.65 9.99 14.21
C ALA A 29 -6.20 9.87 15.64
N GLU A 30 -7.14 8.96 15.89
CA GLU A 30 -7.69 8.73 17.23
C GLU A 30 -6.62 8.19 18.17
N ILE A 31 -5.82 7.22 17.70
CA ILE A 31 -4.71 6.66 18.48
C ILE A 31 -3.65 7.72 18.80
N LEU A 32 -3.30 8.57 17.82
CA LEU A 32 -2.34 9.66 18.02
C LEU A 32 -2.85 10.67 19.06
N LYS A 33 -4.13 11.05 18.99
CA LYS A 33 -4.76 11.95 19.97
C LYS A 33 -4.80 11.36 21.37
N GLU A 34 -5.18 10.09 21.51
CA GLU A 34 -5.20 9.39 22.81
C GLU A 34 -3.81 9.35 23.46
N ARG A 35 -2.74 9.35 22.66
CA ARG A 35 -1.36 9.32 23.12
C ARG A 35 -0.69 10.70 23.19
N GLY A 36 -1.42 11.79 22.88
CA GLY A 36 -0.87 13.14 22.87
C GLY A 36 0.26 13.33 21.85
N ALA A 37 0.27 12.56 20.77
CA ALA A 37 1.32 12.54 19.77
C ALA A 37 0.83 13.03 18.40
N SER A 38 1.76 13.42 17.54
CA SER A 38 1.50 13.78 16.14
C SER A 38 2.59 13.20 15.24
N VAL A 39 2.24 13.00 13.96
CA VAL A 39 3.18 12.55 12.93
C VAL A 39 3.52 13.74 12.05
N SER A 40 4.81 14.06 11.94
CA SER A 40 5.31 15.13 11.08
C SER A 40 5.54 14.65 9.64
N THR A 41 6.15 13.47 9.46
CA THR A 41 6.48 12.92 8.15
C THR A 41 6.66 11.41 8.26
N PHE A 42 6.35 10.69 7.19
CA PHE A 42 6.71 9.29 7.01
C PHE A 42 7.20 9.06 5.58
N VAL A 43 8.06 8.06 5.39
CA VAL A 43 8.51 7.59 4.07
C VAL A 43 8.31 6.09 4.04
N ARG A 44 7.67 5.59 2.98
CA ARG A 44 7.53 4.16 2.70
C ARG A 44 8.33 3.87 1.44
N LEU A 45 9.22 2.89 1.51
CA LEU A 45 9.98 2.39 0.37
C LEU A 45 9.59 0.93 0.15
N GLU A 46 9.40 0.55 -1.10
CA GLU A 46 9.13 -0.84 -1.49
C GLU A 46 10.13 -1.29 -2.55
N VAL A 47 10.63 -2.52 -2.42
CA VAL A 47 11.57 -3.09 -3.39
C VAL A 47 10.85 -3.28 -4.72
N GLY A 48 11.35 -2.66 -5.78
CA GLY A 48 10.72 -2.69 -7.10
C GLY A 48 9.58 -1.69 -7.29
N GLU A 49 9.43 -0.71 -6.40
CA GLU A 49 8.48 0.38 -6.61
C GLU A 49 8.75 1.10 -7.95
N GLY A 50 7.76 1.10 -8.84
CA GLY A 50 7.86 1.67 -10.18
C GLY A 50 8.61 0.82 -11.22
N ILE A 51 9.06 -0.39 -10.87
CA ILE A 51 9.67 -1.33 -11.82
C ILE A 51 8.59 -2.28 -12.35
N GLU A 52 8.41 -2.31 -13.67
CA GLU A 52 7.54 -3.30 -14.30
C GLU A 52 8.13 -4.70 -14.06
N LYS A 53 7.32 -5.57 -13.45
CA LYS A 53 7.75 -6.95 -13.19
C LYS A 53 7.86 -7.64 -14.54
N ALA A 54 9.08 -8.01 -14.93
CA ALA A 54 9.29 -8.76 -16.16
C ALA A 54 8.45 -10.06 -16.11
N GLU A 55 7.49 -10.17 -17.02
CA GLU A 55 6.86 -11.44 -17.34
C GLU A 55 7.90 -12.23 -18.15
N GLY A 56 8.77 -12.94 -17.42
CA GLY A 56 9.67 -13.92 -18.01
C GLY A 56 8.88 -15.07 -18.61
N LEU A 57 9.50 -15.79 -19.55
CA LEU A 57 8.99 -17.07 -20.01
C LEU A 57 8.69 -17.94 -18.79
N SER A 58 7.59 -18.69 -18.84
CA SER A 58 7.34 -19.69 -17.82
C SER A 58 8.50 -20.69 -17.79
N PHE A 59 8.77 -21.26 -16.62
CA PHE A 59 9.84 -22.25 -16.47
C PHE A 59 9.73 -23.40 -17.51
N ALA A 60 8.51 -23.76 -17.91
CA ALA A 60 8.26 -24.75 -18.95
C ALA A 60 8.75 -24.29 -20.34
N GLU A 61 8.56 -23.02 -20.69
CA GLU A 61 9.03 -22.44 -21.95
C GLU A 61 10.55 -22.32 -21.97
N GLU A 62 11.18 -21.93 -20.86
CA GLU A 62 12.64 -21.91 -20.72
C GLU A 62 13.24 -23.32 -20.93
N VAL A 63 12.64 -24.35 -20.33
CA VAL A 63 13.07 -25.76 -20.50
C VAL A 63 12.91 -26.22 -21.95
N ALA A 64 11.80 -25.89 -22.60
CA ALA A 64 11.56 -26.27 -24.00
C ALA A 64 12.54 -25.60 -24.98
N LEU A 65 12.99 -24.37 -24.69
CA LEU A 65 14.02 -23.67 -25.45
C LEU A 65 15.40 -24.31 -25.23
N ALA A 66 15.76 -24.65 -23.99
CA ALA A 66 17.04 -25.25 -23.65
C ALA A 66 17.24 -26.66 -24.26
N GLN A 67 16.16 -27.41 -24.52
CA GLN A 67 16.22 -28.74 -25.16
C GLN A 67 16.28 -28.70 -26.69
N LYS A 68 16.04 -27.55 -27.31
CA LYS A 68 16.06 -27.38 -28.78
C LYS A 68 17.43 -26.94 -29.33
N GLY A 69 18.40 -26.66 -28.47
CA GLY A 69 19.81 -26.46 -28.80
C GLY A 69 20.62 -27.71 -28.52
#